data_AF-A0A925X3X3-F1
#
_entry.id   AF-A0A925X3X3-F1
#
_cell.length_a   1.000
_cell.length_b   1.000
_cell.length_c   1.000
_cell.angle_alpha   90.00
_cell.angle_beta   90.00
_cell.angle_gamma   90.00
#
_symmetry.space_group_name_H-M   'P 1'
#
loop_
_entity.id
_entity.type
_entity.pdbx_description
1 polymer ?
#
loop_
_entity_poly.entity_id
_entity_poly.type
_entity_poly.pdbx_seq_one_letter_code
_entity_poly.pdbx_strand_id
1 'polypeptide(L)'
;MGSAIRFARWVLIALLTCALPATYLTFALNRRSWTPEWIAFWIAVAMLAIGIALRPKWLRPDARAVRVIVIGGAALMIAVVVWNLAYADHVARPGSDTRNGEFRKNRNSRHWPIYGVAAFHGLPRALPAVAAMGGMVAFLIYAHRRNWPVDTRFLATLASVQLATTVAFAYSEERLTKPMQFDGFRYEIARFDDSNTVDVLRQYVSVQNKLGSFNSHYPPGFLLLMRAERLTHLAGIVGVLTLLVVPLTLFPLVKIVQSLRGSATAQRWAGGLFCTSVGVLIFTTLTPTALLIFLATSALCWLMLAITAGTVHRAIVVGIALGATTALYAFMSFSIGMLGLLMTAVVVLAFAFNVNNIRSRPKQTLIALLCSAAIFAGVFFLLYAATGFDYLACLKESRINLTKSNGNYFDSPERFALRFTGNLLAYLLSCGFVVAIPAFCAWPNRGAKPLQRVWVWAVPLALVVASGLGMGRLETERVWLFYTPAMCVAAAIWFARRDEETNRRLFPLVMIAAAIWACSAEILLHQY
;
A
#
# COMPACT_ATOMS: atom_id res chain seq x y z
N MET A 1 17.60 29.51 26.67
CA MET A 1 16.84 29.10 25.46
C MET A 1 17.25 27.72 24.91
N GLY A 2 18.54 27.37 24.86
CA GLY A 2 18.99 26.07 24.30
C GLY A 2 18.54 24.80 25.04
N SER A 3 18.30 24.87 26.37
CA SER A 3 17.74 23.74 27.16
C SER A 3 16.30 23.42 26.76
N ALA A 4 15.43 24.44 26.67
CA ALA A 4 14.02 24.29 26.30
C ALA A 4 13.84 23.71 24.87
N ILE A 5 14.65 24.16 23.90
CA ILE A 5 14.61 23.63 22.52
C ILE A 5 15.01 22.14 22.49
N ARG A 6 16.03 21.76 23.27
CA ARG A 6 16.46 20.36 23.39
C ARG A 6 15.37 19.51 24.05
N PHE A 7 14.79 19.99 25.14
CA PHE A 7 13.69 19.31 25.83
C PHE A 7 12.49 19.09 24.90
N ALA A 8 12.02 20.13 24.21
CA ALA A 8 10.92 20.02 23.26
C ALA A 8 11.18 19.00 22.13
N ARG A 9 12.42 18.92 21.64
CA ARG A 9 12.84 17.92 20.66
C ARG A 9 12.75 16.50 21.23
N TRP A 10 13.23 16.26 22.45
CA TRP A 10 13.16 14.96 23.09
C TRP A 10 11.72 14.52 23.36
N VAL A 11 10.87 15.45 23.81
CA VAL A 11 9.42 15.19 23.95
C VAL A 11 8.83 14.72 22.62
N LEU A 12 9.07 15.44 21.53
CA LEU A 12 8.56 15.07 20.20
C LEU A 12 9.08 13.70 19.71
N ILE A 13 10.35 13.39 19.99
CA ILE A 13 10.93 12.07 19.68
C ILE A 13 10.20 10.98 20.47
N ALA A 14 10.06 11.14 21.79
CA ALA A 14 9.36 10.19 22.64
C ALA A 14 7.88 10.00 22.23
N LEU A 15 7.21 11.08 21.82
CA LEU A 15 5.86 11.01 21.28
C LEU A 15 5.82 10.17 19.99
N LEU A 16 6.77 10.38 19.07
CA LEU A 16 6.81 9.64 17.80
C LEU A 16 7.20 8.17 17.97
N THR A 17 8.20 7.86 18.79
CA THR A 17 8.78 6.50 18.89
C THR A 17 8.14 5.64 19.97
N CYS A 18 7.47 6.24 20.96
CA CYS A 18 6.88 5.50 22.07
C CYS A 18 5.37 5.71 22.15
N ALA A 19 4.91 6.96 22.34
CA ALA A 19 3.50 7.22 22.60
C ALA A 19 2.60 6.87 21.41
N LEU A 20 2.99 7.22 20.17
CA LEU A 20 2.18 6.96 18.99
C LEU A 20 2.04 5.44 18.69
N PRO A 21 3.14 4.64 18.71
CA PRO A 21 3.02 3.18 18.67
C PRO A 21 2.21 2.62 19.83
N ALA A 22 2.40 3.08 21.07
CA ALA A 22 1.64 2.62 22.22
C ALA A 22 0.13 2.91 22.09
N THR A 23 -0.25 4.07 21.56
CA THR A 23 -1.65 4.43 21.28
C THR A 23 -2.28 3.47 20.29
N TYR A 24 -1.58 3.14 19.20
CA TYR A 24 -2.04 2.14 18.24
C TYR A 24 -2.10 0.75 18.84
N LEU A 25 -1.07 0.33 19.58
CA LEU A 25 -1.05 -0.95 20.26
C LEU A 25 -2.27 -1.07 21.17
N THR A 26 -2.50 -0.06 22.00
CA THR A 26 -3.65 0.03 22.90
C THR A 26 -4.96 -0.05 22.12
N PHE A 27 -5.09 0.70 21.02
CA PHE A 27 -6.26 0.62 20.15
C PHE A 27 -6.46 -0.80 19.61
N ALA A 28 -5.40 -1.48 19.18
CA ALA A 28 -5.47 -2.79 18.56
C ALA A 28 -5.63 -3.97 19.55
N LEU A 29 -5.52 -3.73 20.87
CA LEU A 29 -5.73 -4.78 21.87
C LEU A 29 -7.19 -5.27 21.81
N ASN A 30 -7.38 -6.54 21.46
CA ASN A 30 -8.71 -7.15 21.35
C ASN A 30 -9.29 -7.44 22.74
N ARG A 31 -10.04 -6.49 23.33
CA ARG A 31 -10.77 -6.71 24.59
C ARG A 31 -12.28 -6.55 24.40
N ARG A 32 -13.06 -7.28 25.21
CA ARG A 32 -14.53 -7.16 25.27
C ARG A 32 -15.02 -5.85 25.91
N SER A 33 -14.14 -4.89 26.23
CA SER A 33 -14.51 -3.57 26.78
C SER A 33 -14.05 -2.44 25.85
N TRP A 34 -14.72 -1.28 25.94
CA TRP A 34 -14.36 -0.04 25.22
C TRP A 34 -13.19 0.73 25.85
N THR A 35 -12.63 0.20 26.94
CA THR A 35 -11.59 0.86 27.73
C THR A 35 -10.33 1.14 26.90
N PRO A 36 -9.79 0.20 26.11
CA PRO A 36 -8.60 0.45 25.30
C PRO A 36 -8.80 1.56 24.26
N GLU A 37 -9.97 1.63 23.62
CA GLU A 37 -10.30 2.66 22.64
C GLU A 37 -10.33 4.04 23.29
N TRP A 38 -10.95 4.17 24.47
CA TRP A 38 -10.95 5.43 25.21
C TRP A 38 -9.56 5.84 25.71
N ILE A 39 -8.75 4.88 26.18
CA ILE A 39 -7.35 5.16 26.56
C ILE A 39 -6.58 5.65 25.34
N ALA A 40 -6.68 4.95 24.20
CA ALA A 40 -6.03 5.35 22.96
C ALA A 40 -6.49 6.75 22.50
N PHE A 41 -7.78 7.05 22.60
CA PHE A 41 -8.33 8.37 22.30
C PHE A 41 -7.70 9.46 23.17
N TRP A 42 -7.68 9.29 24.49
CA TRP A 42 -7.14 10.30 25.40
C TRP A 42 -5.63 10.48 25.27
N ILE A 43 -4.87 9.41 25.03
CA ILE A 43 -3.44 9.51 24.70
C ILE A 43 -3.27 10.32 23.41
N ALA A 44 -4.03 10.02 22.35
CA ALA A 44 -3.97 10.75 21.09
C ALA A 44 -4.33 12.25 21.26
N VAL A 45 -5.36 12.58 22.05
CA VAL A 45 -5.74 13.96 22.38
C VAL A 45 -4.60 14.68 23.11
N ALA A 46 -3.99 14.04 24.11
CA ALA A 46 -2.86 14.61 24.83
C ALA A 46 -1.66 14.86 23.90
N MET A 47 -1.34 13.91 23.02
CA MET A 47 -0.28 14.07 22.01
C MET A 47 -0.56 15.24 21.06
N LEU A 48 -1.81 15.38 20.60
CA LEU A 48 -2.24 16.48 19.75
C LEU A 48 -2.08 17.82 20.47
N ALA A 49 -2.54 17.92 21.72
CA ALA A 49 -2.42 19.12 22.54
C ALA A 49 -0.95 19.52 22.77
N ILE A 50 -0.09 18.56 23.14
CA ILE A 50 1.36 18.79 23.31
C ILE A 50 1.97 19.27 21.98
N GLY A 51 1.66 18.59 20.88
CA GLY A 51 2.12 18.97 19.55
C GLY A 51 1.74 20.40 19.18
N ILE A 52 0.49 20.80 19.45
CA ILE A 52 0.00 22.17 19.20
C ILE A 52 0.71 23.18 20.10
N ALA A 53 0.82 22.90 21.40
CA ALA A 53 1.45 23.78 22.40
C ALA A 53 2.93 24.06 22.10
N LEU A 54 3.65 23.08 21.53
CA LEU A 54 5.03 23.26 21.07
C LEU A 54 5.08 24.13 19.80
N ARG A 55 5.17 25.45 19.96
CA ARG A 55 5.13 26.41 18.84
C ARG A 55 6.29 26.17 17.85
N PRO A 56 6.05 26.17 16.52
CA PRO A 56 7.08 25.91 15.51
C PRO A 56 8.31 26.81 15.61
N LYS A 57 8.12 28.07 16.00
CA LYS A 57 9.21 29.05 16.19
C LYS A 57 10.25 28.62 17.24
N TRP A 58 9.87 27.75 18.18
CA TRP A 58 10.75 27.22 19.23
C TRP A 58 11.45 25.91 18.85
N LEU A 59 11.21 25.42 17.64
CA LEU A 59 11.70 24.12 17.20
C LEU A 59 12.73 24.27 16.09
N ARG A 60 13.74 23.39 16.12
CA ARG A 60 14.66 23.16 15.00
C ARG A 60 13.91 22.57 13.80
N PRO A 61 14.42 22.71 12.57
CA PRO A 61 13.73 22.22 11.37
C PRO A 61 13.40 20.72 11.38
N ASP A 62 14.28 19.87 11.94
CA ASP A 62 14.04 18.43 12.12
C ASP A 62 12.89 18.19 13.10
N ALA A 63 12.92 18.86 14.26
CA ALA A 63 11.85 18.77 15.26
C ALA A 63 10.49 19.28 14.74
N ARG A 64 10.48 20.29 13.86
CA ARG A 64 9.24 20.75 13.19
C ARG A 64 8.64 19.65 12.31
N ALA A 65 9.48 18.87 11.61
CA ALA A 65 9.00 17.75 10.80
C ALA A 65 8.40 16.65 11.69
N VAL A 66 9.07 16.30 12.78
CA VAL A 66 8.58 15.33 13.76
C VAL A 66 7.25 15.79 14.36
N ARG A 67 7.14 17.07 14.74
CA ARG A 67 5.89 17.66 15.24
C ARG A 67 4.72 17.47 14.27
N VAL A 68 4.94 17.67 12.97
CA VAL A 68 3.88 17.47 11.96
C VAL A 68 3.43 16.00 11.93
N ILE A 69 4.37 15.05 11.98
CA ILE A 69 4.06 13.62 12.00
C ILE A 69 3.30 13.26 13.28
N VAL A 70 3.71 13.77 14.45
CA VAL A 70 3.03 13.53 15.72
C VAL A 70 1.61 14.09 15.72
N ILE A 71 1.42 15.35 15.28
CA ILE A 71 0.08 15.96 15.19
C ILE A 71 -0.80 15.19 14.23
N GLY A 72 -0.31 14.90 13.03
CA GLY A 72 -1.08 14.16 12.02
C GLY A 72 -1.40 12.73 12.45
N GLY A 73 -0.44 12.03 13.07
CA GLY A 73 -0.64 10.69 13.59
C GLY A 73 -1.63 10.65 14.74
N ALA A 74 -1.56 11.60 15.67
CA ALA A 74 -2.54 11.75 16.75
C ALA A 74 -3.95 12.05 16.21
N ALA A 75 -4.08 12.97 15.24
CA ALA A 75 -5.34 13.26 14.59
C ALA A 75 -5.90 12.03 13.83
N LEU A 76 -5.04 11.26 13.17
CA LEU A 76 -5.44 10.02 12.51
C LEU A 76 -5.95 8.98 13.51
N MET A 77 -5.27 8.82 14.66
CA MET A 77 -5.74 7.90 15.72
C MET A 77 -7.08 8.35 16.32
N ILE A 78 -7.27 9.64 16.57
CA ILE A 78 -8.56 10.19 17.01
C ILE A 78 -9.65 9.84 15.99
N ALA A 79 -9.39 10.09 14.70
CA ALA A 79 -10.34 9.78 13.63
C ALA A 79 -10.67 8.28 13.57
N VAL A 80 -9.68 7.40 13.73
CA VAL A 80 -9.88 5.94 13.78
C VAL A 80 -10.76 5.55 14.97
N VAL A 81 -10.51 6.06 16.17
CA VAL A 81 -11.31 5.73 17.36
C VAL A 81 -12.75 6.26 17.21
N VAL A 82 -12.92 7.52 16.80
CA VAL A 82 -14.24 8.12 16.59
C VAL A 82 -15.02 7.35 15.53
N TRP A 83 -14.35 6.98 14.43
CA TRP A 83 -14.96 6.16 13.38
C TRP A 83 -15.39 4.80 13.93
N ASN A 84 -14.56 4.13 14.74
CA ASN A 84 -14.86 2.84 15.35
C ASN A 84 -16.10 2.91 16.27
N LEU A 85 -16.21 3.98 17.07
CA LEU A 85 -17.36 4.25 17.94
C LEU A 85 -18.63 4.52 17.13
N ALA A 86 -18.55 5.39 16.11
CA ALA A 86 -19.68 5.71 15.24
C ALA A 86 -20.19 4.48 14.49
N TYR A 87 -19.28 3.63 14.02
CA TYR A 87 -19.64 2.40 13.34
C TYR A 87 -20.27 1.38 14.29
N ALA A 88 -19.77 1.25 15.52
CA ALA A 88 -20.39 0.37 16.50
C ALA A 88 -21.79 0.83 16.92
N ASP A 89 -22.01 2.14 17.05
CA ASP A 89 -23.36 2.70 17.24
C ASP A 89 -24.27 2.36 16.07
N HIS A 90 -23.80 2.54 14.83
CA HIS A 90 -24.55 2.17 13.63
C HIS A 90 -24.99 0.70 13.64
N VAL A 91 -24.10 -0.22 14.02
CA VAL A 91 -24.39 -1.66 14.09
C VAL A 91 -25.29 -2.04 15.27
N ALA A 92 -25.33 -1.23 16.34
CA ALA A 92 -26.20 -1.49 17.49
C ALA A 92 -27.67 -1.13 17.23
N ARG A 93 -27.96 -0.31 16.20
CA ARG A 93 -29.33 0.14 15.90
C ARG A 93 -30.19 -1.01 15.36
N PRO A 94 -31.44 -1.16 15.86
CA PRO A 94 -32.41 -2.11 15.29
C PRO A 94 -32.62 -1.88 13.79
N GLY A 95 -32.62 -2.94 13.00
CA GLY A 95 -32.79 -2.84 11.53
C GLY A 95 -31.52 -2.46 10.76
N SER A 96 -30.38 -2.22 11.42
CA SER A 96 -29.09 -2.22 10.73
C SER A 96 -28.83 -3.64 10.22
N ASP A 97 -28.97 -3.84 8.91
CA ASP A 97 -28.94 -5.15 8.27
C ASP A 97 -27.50 -5.71 8.17
N THR A 98 -26.84 -5.82 9.32
CA THR A 98 -25.47 -6.31 9.40
C THR A 98 -25.38 -7.81 9.11
N ARG A 99 -26.50 -8.54 9.03
CA ARG A 99 -26.48 -9.98 8.71
C ARG A 99 -26.07 -10.25 7.25
N ASN A 100 -26.20 -9.27 6.35
CA ASN A 100 -26.01 -9.44 4.91
C ASN A 100 -24.62 -9.06 4.35
N GLY A 101 -23.53 -9.32 5.10
CA GLY A 101 -22.16 -9.21 4.55
C GLY A 101 -21.73 -7.81 4.08
N GLU A 102 -22.54 -6.79 4.38
CA GLU A 102 -22.32 -5.37 4.08
C GLU A 102 -20.99 -4.83 4.61
N PHE A 103 -20.55 -5.39 5.74
CA PHE A 103 -19.25 -5.19 6.34
C PHE A 103 -18.71 -6.56 6.78
N ARG A 104 -17.38 -6.72 6.84
CA ARG A 104 -16.64 -7.99 6.99
C ARG A 104 -17.38 -9.08 7.81
N LYS A 105 -17.61 -10.25 7.21
CA LYS A 105 -18.36 -11.40 7.80
C LYS A 105 -17.63 -12.10 8.96
N ASN A 106 -16.29 -12.12 8.97
CA ASN A 106 -15.49 -12.75 10.03
C ASN A 106 -15.10 -11.70 11.10
N ARG A 107 -15.93 -11.63 12.14
CA ARG A 107 -16.01 -10.57 13.16
C ARG A 107 -15.29 -10.94 14.46
N ASN A 108 -14.02 -11.33 14.38
CA ASN A 108 -13.30 -11.81 15.57
C ASN A 108 -12.57 -10.68 16.35
N SER A 109 -12.65 -9.42 15.89
CA SER A 109 -12.08 -8.26 16.59
C SER A 109 -13.01 -7.04 16.57
N ARG A 110 -12.94 -6.22 17.63
CA ARG A 110 -13.66 -4.94 17.78
C ARG A 110 -12.98 -3.74 17.08
N HIS A 111 -12.03 -4.01 16.19
CA HIS A 111 -11.19 -3.00 15.53
C HIS A 111 -11.46 -3.02 14.04
N TRP A 112 -12.49 -2.28 13.62
CA TRP A 112 -13.20 -2.57 12.39
C TRP A 112 -12.57 -1.96 11.12
N PRO A 113 -11.60 -1.00 11.17
CA PRO A 113 -10.81 -0.64 9.99
C PRO A 113 -9.45 -1.36 9.93
N ILE A 114 -9.16 -2.36 10.77
CA ILE A 114 -7.86 -3.06 10.76
C ILE A 114 -8.04 -4.56 10.50
N TYR A 115 -7.39 -5.08 9.45
CA TYR A 115 -7.23 -6.53 9.24
C TYR A 115 -6.49 -7.16 10.42
N GLY A 116 -7.08 -8.13 11.14
CA GLY A 116 -6.32 -9.04 12.01
C GLY A 116 -6.89 -9.14 13.42
N VAL A 117 -6.38 -10.13 14.16
CA VAL A 117 -6.70 -10.32 15.57
C VAL A 117 -5.39 -10.30 16.33
N ALA A 118 -5.30 -9.46 17.37
CA ALA A 118 -4.14 -9.46 18.26
C ALA A 118 -3.97 -10.84 18.90
N ALA A 119 -2.95 -11.58 18.45
CA ALA A 119 -2.54 -12.87 19.00
C ALA A 119 -1.02 -12.87 19.13
N PHE A 120 -0.53 -12.54 20.33
CA PHE A 120 0.90 -12.55 20.62
C PHE A 120 1.35 -13.97 20.99
N HIS A 121 2.12 -14.61 20.13
CA HIS A 121 2.65 -15.96 20.36
C HIS A 121 3.96 -15.99 21.17
N GLY A 122 4.36 -14.85 21.76
CA GLY A 122 5.53 -14.74 22.62
C GLY A 122 6.70 -14.00 21.98
N LEU A 123 7.48 -13.32 22.84
CA LEU A 123 8.63 -12.50 22.44
C LEU A 123 9.70 -13.28 21.66
N PRO A 124 10.06 -14.54 21.99
CA PRO A 124 11.14 -15.25 21.32
C PRO A 124 10.95 -15.40 19.80
N ARG A 125 9.71 -15.52 19.32
CA ARG A 125 9.40 -15.66 17.89
C ARG A 125 9.46 -14.35 17.13
N ALA A 126 9.19 -13.24 17.79
CA ALA A 126 9.32 -11.91 17.19
C ALA A 126 10.79 -11.43 17.13
N LEU A 127 11.70 -12.02 17.93
CA LEU A 127 13.10 -11.60 18.00
C LEU A 127 13.82 -11.60 16.63
N PRO A 128 13.70 -12.64 15.77
CA PRO A 128 14.31 -12.61 14.44
C PRO A 128 13.80 -11.46 13.57
N ALA A 129 12.49 -11.20 13.57
CA ALA A 129 11.89 -10.09 12.82
C ALA A 129 12.39 -8.73 13.33
N VAL A 130 12.45 -8.55 14.66
CA VAL A 130 12.99 -7.34 15.30
C VAL A 130 14.48 -7.15 14.99
N ALA A 131 15.28 -8.21 15.04
CA ALA A 131 16.71 -8.17 14.74
C ALA A 131 16.97 -7.85 13.26
N ALA A 132 16.26 -8.52 12.34
CA ALA A 132 16.37 -8.27 10.91
C ALA A 132 15.96 -6.83 10.55
N MET A 133 14.86 -6.34 11.11
CA MET A 133 14.42 -4.95 10.98
C MET A 133 15.48 -3.97 11.52
N GLY A 134 16.06 -4.26 12.70
CA GLY A 134 17.15 -3.47 13.27
C GLY A 134 18.37 -3.41 12.36
N GLY A 135 18.75 -4.55 11.76
CA GLY A 135 19.81 -4.64 10.75
C GLY A 135 19.51 -3.82 9.49
N MET A 136 18.26 -3.89 8.99
CA MET A 136 17.81 -3.11 7.84
C MET A 136 17.87 -1.59 8.11
N VAL A 137 17.39 -1.15 9.27
CA VAL A 137 17.46 0.25 9.69
C VAL A 137 18.90 0.69 9.85
N ALA A 138 19.76 -0.12 10.46
CA ALA A 138 21.18 0.17 10.62
C ALA A 138 21.87 0.32 9.25
N PHE A 139 21.59 -0.57 8.29
CA PHE A 139 22.07 -0.49 6.92
C PHE A 139 21.59 0.80 6.24
N LEU A 140 20.30 1.12 6.31
CA LEU A 140 19.74 2.34 5.72
C LEU A 140 20.39 3.61 6.31
N ILE A 141 20.57 3.66 7.63
CA ILE A 141 21.24 4.77 8.32
C ILE A 141 22.70 4.88 7.89
N TYR A 142 23.41 3.75 7.83
CA TYR A 142 24.79 3.70 7.37
C TYR A 142 24.92 4.21 5.94
N ALA A 143 24.12 3.68 5.02
CA ALA A 143 24.12 4.06 3.61
C ALA A 143 23.77 5.54 3.42
N HIS A 144 22.82 6.07 4.19
CA HIS A 144 22.50 7.49 4.19
C HIS A 144 23.67 8.35 4.67
N ARG A 145 24.28 8.00 5.83
CA ARG A 145 25.40 8.76 6.41
C ARG A 145 26.66 8.73 5.54
N ARG A 146 26.90 7.63 4.82
CA ARG A 146 28.01 7.47 3.89
C ARG A 146 27.72 8.03 2.50
N ASN A 147 26.53 8.58 2.27
CA ASN A 147 26.09 9.03 0.96
C ASN A 147 26.28 7.95 -0.12
N TRP A 148 26.02 6.67 0.21
CA TRP A 148 26.16 5.55 -0.73
C TRP A 148 25.38 5.86 -2.02
N PRO A 149 26.01 5.84 -3.20
CA PRO A 149 25.32 6.08 -4.46
C PRO A 149 24.13 5.14 -4.65
N VAL A 150 23.00 5.69 -5.09
CA VAL A 150 21.79 4.89 -5.35
C VAL A 150 21.92 4.29 -6.76
N ASP A 151 22.72 3.23 -6.86
CA ASP A 151 22.98 2.47 -8.07
C ASP A 151 22.41 1.04 -7.98
N THR A 152 22.64 0.23 -9.00
CA THR A 152 22.19 -1.18 -9.04
C THR A 152 22.69 -2.00 -7.86
N ARG A 153 23.92 -1.74 -7.38
CA ARG A 153 24.49 -2.47 -6.24
C ARG A 153 23.75 -2.12 -4.95
N PHE A 154 23.53 -0.83 -4.69
CA PHE A 154 22.75 -0.38 -3.54
C PHE A 154 21.33 -0.98 -3.55
N LEU A 155 20.66 -0.98 -4.71
CA LEU A 155 19.31 -1.51 -4.83
C LEU A 155 19.27 -3.03 -4.64
N ALA A 156 20.22 -3.77 -5.18
CA ALA A 156 20.33 -5.22 -4.98
C ALA A 156 20.60 -5.56 -3.51
N THR A 157 21.49 -4.81 -2.84
CA THR A 157 21.74 -4.98 -1.41
C THR A 157 20.50 -4.67 -0.58
N LEU A 158 19.82 -3.55 -0.85
CA LEU A 158 18.60 -3.19 -0.13
C LEU A 158 17.48 -4.21 -0.35
N ALA A 159 17.31 -4.71 -1.59
CA ALA A 159 16.34 -5.77 -1.90
C ALA A 159 16.66 -7.07 -1.16
N SER A 160 17.94 -7.42 -1.04
CA SER A 160 18.38 -8.62 -0.30
C SER A 160 18.11 -8.49 1.20
N VAL A 161 18.37 -7.32 1.78
CA VAL A 161 18.07 -7.02 3.19
C VAL A 161 16.57 -7.00 3.44
N GLN A 162 15.78 -6.45 2.52
CA GLN A 162 14.31 -6.48 2.60
C GLN A 162 13.80 -7.91 2.54
N LEU A 163 14.31 -8.74 1.61
CA LEU A 163 13.95 -10.16 1.51
C LEU A 163 14.23 -10.90 2.82
N ALA A 164 15.43 -10.74 3.39
CA ALA A 164 15.79 -11.35 4.66
C ALA A 164 14.85 -10.90 5.80
N THR A 165 14.46 -9.62 5.80
CA THR A 165 13.52 -9.07 6.79
C THR A 165 12.12 -9.66 6.60
N THR A 166 11.60 -9.73 5.37
CA THR A 166 10.31 -10.35 5.07
C THR A 166 10.27 -11.83 5.43
N VAL A 167 11.37 -12.58 5.20
CA VAL A 167 11.48 -13.98 5.63
C VAL A 167 11.47 -14.10 7.16
N ALA A 168 12.13 -13.20 7.88
CA ALA A 168 12.11 -13.18 9.34
C ALA A 168 10.71 -12.88 9.91
N PHE A 169 9.95 -12.01 9.25
CA PHE A 169 8.52 -11.79 9.54
C PHE A 169 7.70 -13.04 9.25
N ALA A 170 7.87 -13.66 8.07
CA ALA A 170 7.17 -14.91 7.73
C ALA A 170 7.43 -16.03 8.75
N TYR A 171 8.65 -16.11 9.30
CA TYR A 171 8.99 -17.04 10.37
C TYR A 171 8.27 -16.71 11.68
N SER A 172 8.30 -15.43 12.09
CA SER A 172 7.59 -14.92 13.28
C SER A 172 6.11 -15.28 13.24
N GLU A 173 5.50 -15.22 12.06
CA GLU A 173 4.09 -15.51 11.81
C GLU A 173 3.75 -17.00 11.61
N GLU A 174 4.71 -17.93 11.79
CA GLU A 174 4.57 -19.37 11.46
C GLU A 174 4.17 -19.65 9.99
N ARG A 175 4.35 -18.69 9.07
CA ARG A 175 3.93 -18.81 7.66
C ARG A 175 4.84 -19.70 6.84
N LEU A 176 6.07 -19.93 7.29
CA LEU A 176 6.97 -20.89 6.66
C LEU A 176 6.55 -22.34 6.92
N THR A 177 5.82 -22.57 8.02
CA THR A 177 5.38 -23.91 8.46
C THR A 177 3.91 -24.18 8.18
N LYS A 178 3.08 -23.13 8.07
CA LYS A 178 1.68 -23.24 7.67
C LYS A 178 1.58 -23.13 6.14
N PRO A 179 0.65 -23.83 5.47
CA PRO A 179 0.26 -23.42 4.13
C PRO A 179 -0.08 -21.92 4.21
N MET A 180 0.40 -21.07 3.29
CA MET A 180 -0.12 -19.69 3.29
C MET A 180 -1.65 -19.76 3.09
N GLN A 181 -2.37 -18.64 3.23
CA GLN A 181 -3.83 -18.56 2.96
C GLN A 181 -4.21 -18.86 1.47
N PHE A 182 -3.42 -19.69 0.80
CA PHE A 182 -3.63 -20.37 -0.46
C PHE A 182 -4.75 -21.40 -0.45
N ASP A 183 -5.18 -21.92 0.70
CA ASP A 183 -6.14 -23.04 0.72
C ASP A 183 -7.46 -22.68 0.03
N GLY A 184 -7.93 -21.43 0.18
CA GLY A 184 -9.11 -20.94 -0.54
C GLY A 184 -8.93 -20.86 -2.06
N PHE A 185 -7.71 -20.63 -2.55
CA PHE A 185 -7.39 -20.71 -3.98
C PHE A 185 -7.23 -22.16 -4.44
N ARG A 186 -6.50 -22.97 -3.65
CA ARG A 186 -6.05 -24.32 -3.99
C ARG A 186 -7.19 -25.32 -4.01
N TYR A 187 -8.14 -25.22 -3.08
CA TYR A 187 -9.29 -26.13 -3.01
C TYR A 187 -10.12 -26.15 -4.31
N GLU A 188 -10.16 -25.03 -5.01
CA GLU A 188 -10.97 -24.88 -6.22
C GLU A 188 -10.23 -25.20 -7.51
N ILE A 189 -8.90 -25.31 -7.47
CA ILE A 189 -8.11 -25.80 -8.60
C ILE A 189 -8.53 -27.22 -8.97
N ALA A 190 -8.90 -28.03 -7.97
CA ALA A 190 -9.36 -29.40 -8.18
C ALA A 190 -10.56 -29.50 -9.13
N ARG A 191 -11.37 -28.44 -9.24
CA ARG A 191 -12.50 -28.39 -10.18
C ARG A 191 -12.09 -28.30 -11.64
N PHE A 192 -10.80 -28.07 -11.89
CA PHE A 192 -10.22 -27.89 -13.21
C PHE A 192 -9.16 -28.95 -13.53
N ASP A 193 -8.99 -29.98 -12.70
CA ASP A 193 -7.88 -30.95 -12.82
C ASP A 193 -7.88 -31.66 -14.18
N ASP A 194 -9.06 -31.97 -14.71
CA ASP A 194 -9.22 -32.64 -16.01
C ASP A 194 -9.18 -31.70 -17.23
N SER A 195 -9.21 -30.38 -17.01
CA SER A 195 -9.22 -29.37 -18.07
C SER A 195 -7.80 -28.94 -18.43
N ASN A 196 -7.46 -28.66 -19.69
CA ASN A 196 -6.21 -27.94 -19.99
C ASN A 196 -6.36 -26.42 -19.71
N THR A 197 -5.28 -25.64 -19.80
CA THR A 197 -5.31 -24.18 -19.53
C THR A 197 -6.31 -23.43 -20.42
N VAL A 198 -6.45 -23.83 -21.69
CA VAL A 198 -7.41 -23.22 -22.63
C VAL A 198 -8.84 -23.49 -22.17
N ASP A 199 -9.13 -24.73 -21.77
CA ASP A 199 -10.45 -25.13 -21.28
C ASP A 199 -10.80 -24.46 -19.96
N VAL A 200 -9.84 -24.28 -19.04
CA VAL A 200 -10.05 -23.46 -17.83
C VAL A 200 -10.49 -22.06 -18.20
N LEU A 201 -9.75 -21.40 -19.08
CA LEU A 201 -10.02 -20.03 -19.47
C LEU A 201 -11.38 -19.92 -20.19
N ARG A 202 -11.71 -20.88 -21.05
CA ARG A 202 -13.01 -20.95 -21.73
C ARG A 202 -14.17 -21.10 -20.75
N GLN A 203 -14.02 -21.95 -19.75
CA GLN A 203 -15.09 -22.28 -18.81
C GLN A 203 -15.17 -21.31 -17.62
N TYR A 204 -14.10 -20.57 -17.32
CA TYR A 204 -13.93 -19.80 -16.08
C TYR A 204 -15.15 -18.94 -15.75
N VAL A 205 -15.62 -18.13 -16.70
CA VAL A 205 -16.76 -17.21 -16.48
C VAL A 205 -18.04 -17.97 -16.13
N SER A 206 -18.30 -19.11 -16.80
CA SER A 206 -19.50 -19.92 -16.58
C SER A 206 -19.54 -20.61 -15.21
N VAL A 207 -18.38 -20.86 -14.60
CA VAL A 207 -18.25 -21.51 -13.30
C VAL A 207 -17.91 -20.54 -12.17
N GLN A 208 -17.64 -19.27 -12.47
CA GLN A 208 -17.15 -18.27 -11.53
C GLN A 208 -18.07 -18.07 -10.31
N ASN A 209 -19.38 -18.16 -10.51
CA ASN A 209 -20.37 -18.07 -9.42
C ASN A 209 -20.45 -19.32 -8.54
N LYS A 210 -19.87 -20.44 -8.97
CA LYS A 210 -19.74 -21.68 -8.20
C LYS A 210 -18.43 -21.73 -7.44
N LEU A 211 -17.47 -20.88 -7.79
CA LEU A 211 -16.22 -20.71 -7.05
C LEU A 211 -16.49 -20.01 -5.72
N GLY A 212 -15.64 -20.26 -4.74
CA GLY A 212 -15.73 -19.67 -3.41
C GLY A 212 -15.33 -18.21 -3.42
N SER A 213 -15.36 -17.61 -2.22
CA SER A 213 -15.32 -16.16 -2.06
C SER A 213 -14.07 -15.50 -2.63
N PHE A 214 -12.96 -16.21 -2.77
CA PHE A 214 -11.78 -15.64 -3.41
C PHE A 214 -11.91 -15.66 -4.94
N ASN A 215 -11.88 -16.81 -5.60
CA ASN A 215 -11.83 -16.88 -7.07
C ASN A 215 -13.10 -16.32 -7.75
N SER A 216 -14.24 -16.27 -7.06
CA SER A 216 -15.47 -15.66 -7.60
C SER A 216 -15.39 -14.14 -7.81
N HIS A 217 -14.36 -13.46 -7.27
CA HIS A 217 -14.20 -11.99 -7.32
C HIS A 217 -12.93 -11.52 -8.06
N TYR A 218 -12.11 -12.43 -8.59
CA TYR A 218 -10.86 -12.10 -9.28
C TYR A 218 -10.86 -12.65 -10.71
N PRO A 219 -10.09 -12.03 -11.63
CA PRO A 219 -9.76 -12.67 -12.89
C PRO A 219 -8.84 -13.88 -12.68
N PRO A 220 -8.68 -14.76 -13.69
CA PRO A 220 -8.11 -16.09 -13.49
C PRO A 220 -6.59 -16.11 -13.28
N GLY A 221 -5.88 -14.98 -13.33
CA GLY A 221 -4.42 -14.94 -13.28
C GLY A 221 -3.81 -15.62 -12.05
N PHE A 222 -4.30 -15.30 -10.84
CA PHE A 222 -3.83 -15.99 -9.62
C PHE A 222 -4.20 -17.47 -9.60
N LEU A 223 -5.40 -17.83 -10.09
CA LEU A 223 -5.81 -19.24 -10.17
C LEU A 223 -4.88 -20.03 -11.09
N LEU A 224 -4.54 -19.48 -12.26
CA LEU A 224 -3.61 -20.13 -13.20
C LEU A 224 -2.20 -20.23 -12.64
N LEU A 225 -1.74 -19.22 -11.89
CA LEU A 225 -0.44 -19.26 -11.23
C LEU A 225 -0.38 -20.38 -10.18
N MET A 226 -1.43 -20.55 -9.38
CA MET A 226 -1.53 -21.66 -8.42
C MET A 226 -1.69 -23.03 -9.11
N ARG A 227 -2.39 -23.06 -10.24
CA ARG A 227 -2.52 -24.28 -11.05
C ARG A 227 -1.17 -24.70 -11.62
N ALA A 228 -0.38 -23.76 -12.13
CA ALA A 228 0.97 -24.03 -12.62
C ALA A 228 1.87 -24.60 -11.51
N GLU A 229 1.78 -24.08 -10.30
CA GLU A 229 2.43 -24.66 -9.11
C GLU A 229 2.05 -26.13 -8.92
N ARG A 230 0.75 -26.45 -8.96
CA ARG A 230 0.27 -27.83 -8.78
C ARG A 230 0.75 -28.77 -9.90
N LEU A 231 0.67 -28.33 -11.15
CA LEU A 231 1.08 -29.12 -12.32
C LEU A 231 2.60 -29.36 -12.39
N THR A 232 3.40 -28.44 -11.86
CA THR A 232 4.86 -28.58 -11.82
C THR A 232 5.35 -29.31 -10.58
N HIS A 233 4.47 -29.65 -9.64
CA HIS A 233 4.80 -30.21 -8.33
C HIS A 233 5.77 -29.34 -7.49
N LEU A 234 5.90 -28.05 -7.82
CA LEU A 234 6.78 -27.11 -7.13
C LEU A 234 6.04 -26.40 -5.98
N ALA A 235 5.65 -27.17 -4.96
CA ALA A 235 4.89 -26.65 -3.83
C ALA A 235 5.55 -25.39 -3.22
N GLY A 236 4.77 -24.33 -3.09
CA GLY A 236 5.20 -23.05 -2.51
C GLY A 236 5.89 -22.08 -3.49
N ILE A 237 6.04 -22.41 -4.78
CA ILE A 237 6.70 -21.54 -5.76
C ILE A 237 6.03 -20.17 -5.87
N VAL A 238 4.70 -20.08 -5.78
CA VAL A 238 4.00 -18.79 -5.81
C VAL A 238 4.33 -17.94 -4.60
N GLY A 239 4.50 -18.58 -3.45
CA GLY A 239 5.00 -17.96 -2.24
C GLY A 239 6.41 -17.40 -2.39
N VAL A 240 7.32 -18.23 -2.89
CA VAL A 240 8.72 -17.84 -3.16
C VAL A 240 8.77 -16.69 -4.17
N LEU A 241 7.99 -16.76 -5.25
CA LEU A 241 7.88 -15.67 -6.23
C LEU A 241 7.37 -14.38 -5.57
N THR A 242 6.39 -14.47 -4.68
CA THR A 242 5.88 -13.30 -3.94
C THR A 242 6.97 -12.66 -3.08
N LEU A 243 7.71 -13.46 -2.32
CA LEU A 243 8.83 -13.00 -1.49
C LEU A 243 9.96 -12.39 -2.32
N LEU A 244 10.26 -12.93 -3.50
CA LEU A 244 11.35 -12.45 -4.36
C LEU A 244 10.98 -11.21 -5.19
N VAL A 245 9.76 -11.16 -5.72
CA VAL A 245 9.34 -10.10 -6.65
C VAL A 245 9.03 -8.78 -5.92
N VAL A 246 8.51 -8.83 -4.69
CA VAL A 246 8.17 -7.60 -3.96
C VAL A 246 9.40 -6.72 -3.69
N PRO A 247 10.54 -7.23 -3.20
CA PRO A 247 11.77 -6.43 -3.06
C PRO A 247 12.28 -5.82 -4.37
N LEU A 248 12.04 -6.46 -5.52
CA LEU A 248 12.39 -5.91 -6.84
C LEU A 248 11.60 -4.63 -7.18
N THR A 249 10.53 -4.31 -6.44
CA THR A 249 9.81 -3.03 -6.54
C THR A 249 10.71 -1.81 -6.32
N LEU A 250 11.82 -1.96 -5.58
CA LEU A 250 12.80 -0.89 -5.36
C LEU A 250 13.34 -0.29 -6.66
N PHE A 251 13.51 -1.10 -7.71
CA PHE A 251 14.01 -0.64 -9.01
C PHE A 251 13.06 0.33 -9.71
N PRO A 252 11.81 -0.04 -10.05
CA PRO A 252 10.87 0.90 -10.64
C PRO A 252 10.52 2.05 -9.68
N LEU A 253 10.52 1.83 -8.35
CA LEU A 253 10.29 2.88 -7.36
C LEU A 253 11.34 4.00 -7.45
N VAL A 254 12.63 3.64 -7.43
CA VAL A 254 13.71 4.62 -7.56
C VAL A 254 13.68 5.28 -8.94
N LYS A 255 13.31 4.54 -9.98
CA LYS A 255 13.17 5.12 -11.32
C LYS A 255 12.04 6.14 -11.41
N ILE A 256 10.93 5.94 -10.71
CA ILE A 256 9.87 6.96 -10.56
C ILE A 256 10.45 8.24 -9.94
N VAL A 257 11.17 8.12 -8.82
CA VAL A 257 11.77 9.29 -8.14
C VAL A 257 12.76 10.02 -9.07
N GLN A 258 13.56 9.29 -9.84
CA GLN A 258 14.46 9.86 -10.85
C GLN A 258 13.70 10.60 -11.96
N SER A 259 12.62 10.01 -12.49
CA SER A 259 11.77 10.64 -13.51
C SER A 259 11.10 11.91 -12.99
N LEU A 260 10.78 11.96 -11.69
CA LEU A 260 10.31 13.15 -10.98
C LEU A 260 11.44 14.16 -10.67
N ARG A 261 12.66 13.95 -11.18
CA ARG A 261 13.86 14.76 -10.94
C ARG A 261 14.18 14.89 -9.45
N GLY A 262 13.91 13.84 -8.66
CA GLY A 262 14.25 13.74 -7.25
C GLY A 262 15.75 13.50 -7.04
N SER A 263 16.28 14.04 -5.93
CA SER A 263 17.69 13.86 -5.54
C SER A 263 17.98 12.42 -5.08
N ALA A 264 19.26 12.06 -4.95
CA ALA A 264 19.66 10.80 -4.33
C ALA A 264 19.08 10.65 -2.91
N THR A 265 18.99 11.75 -2.15
CA THR A 265 18.32 11.78 -0.84
C THR A 265 16.86 11.38 -0.93
N ALA A 266 16.11 11.88 -1.92
CA ALA A 266 14.72 11.47 -2.15
C ALA A 266 14.61 9.98 -2.51
N GLN A 267 15.57 9.45 -3.29
CA GLN A 267 15.59 8.03 -3.65
C GLN A 267 15.84 7.14 -2.42
N ARG A 268 16.78 7.51 -1.54
CA ARG A 268 17.03 6.81 -0.28
C ARG A 268 15.82 6.87 0.66
N TRP A 269 15.16 8.02 0.74
CA TRP A 269 13.91 8.15 1.49
C TRP A 269 12.82 7.23 0.96
N ALA A 270 12.58 7.21 -0.36
CA ALA A 270 11.54 6.38 -0.96
C ALA A 270 11.81 4.88 -0.72
N GLY A 271 13.05 4.44 -0.97
CA GLY A 271 13.45 3.05 -0.73
C GLY A 271 13.38 2.64 0.75
N GLY A 272 13.89 3.49 1.65
CA GLY A 272 13.84 3.24 3.09
C GLY A 272 12.40 3.15 3.61
N LEU A 273 11.55 4.13 3.28
CA LEU A 273 10.15 4.15 3.69
C LEU A 273 9.38 2.94 3.15
N PHE A 274 9.65 2.52 1.91
CA PHE A 274 9.04 1.32 1.32
C PHE A 274 9.46 0.05 2.07
N CYS A 275 10.77 -0.12 2.32
CA CYS A 275 11.29 -1.29 3.02
C CYS A 275 10.78 -1.40 4.46
N THR A 276 10.56 -0.27 5.13
CA THR A 276 10.03 -0.23 6.50
C THR A 276 8.51 -0.15 6.59
N SER A 277 7.79 -0.22 5.46
CA SER A 277 6.33 -0.12 5.47
C SER A 277 5.71 -1.41 5.99
N VAL A 278 4.83 -1.28 7.00
CA VAL A 278 4.11 -2.41 7.61
C VAL A 278 3.36 -3.21 6.56
N GLY A 279 2.59 -2.51 5.72
CA GLY A 279 1.80 -3.17 4.70
C GLY A 279 2.66 -3.99 3.72
N VAL A 280 3.87 -3.51 3.39
CA VAL A 280 4.76 -4.25 2.49
C VAL A 280 5.34 -5.47 3.19
N LEU A 281 5.82 -5.34 4.43
CA LEU A 281 6.49 -6.44 5.12
C LEU A 281 5.52 -7.57 5.50
N ILE A 282 4.38 -7.21 6.07
CA ILE A 282 3.39 -8.19 6.56
C ILE A 282 2.62 -8.78 5.39
N PHE A 283 2.00 -8.00 4.51
CA PHE A 283 1.13 -8.62 3.50
C PHE A 283 1.86 -9.40 2.41
N THR A 284 3.17 -9.19 2.24
CA THR A 284 3.99 -10.03 1.34
C THR A 284 4.10 -11.48 1.82
N THR A 285 4.01 -11.73 3.13
CA THR A 285 4.02 -13.08 3.71
C THR A 285 2.62 -13.69 3.74
N LEU A 286 1.57 -12.86 3.68
CA LEU A 286 0.18 -13.28 3.85
C LEU A 286 -0.54 -13.62 2.53
N THR A 287 -0.23 -12.95 1.43
CA THR A 287 -1.06 -13.04 0.21
C THR A 287 -0.28 -12.89 -1.10
N PRO A 288 -0.58 -13.70 -2.14
CA PRO A 288 0.03 -13.54 -3.46
C PRO A 288 -0.37 -12.22 -4.12
N THR A 289 -1.43 -11.54 -3.64
CA THR A 289 -1.80 -10.20 -4.12
C THR A 289 -0.71 -9.17 -3.90
N ALA A 290 0.28 -9.42 -3.04
CA ALA A 290 1.45 -8.57 -2.89
C ALA A 290 2.29 -8.49 -4.20
N LEU A 291 2.22 -9.47 -5.09
CA LEU A 291 2.84 -9.40 -6.43
C LEU A 291 2.36 -8.17 -7.24
N LEU A 292 1.14 -7.69 -6.96
CA LEU A 292 0.57 -6.51 -7.61
C LEU A 292 1.36 -5.23 -7.27
N ILE A 293 2.09 -5.19 -6.15
CA ILE A 293 2.94 -4.05 -5.77
C ILE A 293 3.99 -3.79 -6.86
N PHE A 294 4.67 -4.85 -7.31
CA PHE A 294 5.68 -4.75 -8.35
C PHE A 294 5.08 -4.32 -9.69
N LEU A 295 3.96 -4.94 -10.08
CA LEU A 295 3.28 -4.64 -11.34
C LEU A 295 2.76 -3.20 -11.37
N ALA A 296 2.11 -2.73 -10.29
CA ALA A 296 1.64 -1.35 -10.20
C ALA A 296 2.78 -0.34 -10.23
N THR A 297 3.86 -0.60 -9.49
CA THR A 297 5.02 0.31 -9.47
C THR A 297 5.70 0.35 -10.82
N SER A 298 5.79 -0.79 -11.51
CA SER A 298 6.30 -0.87 -12.87
C SER A 298 5.42 -0.09 -13.85
N ALA A 299 4.09 -0.25 -13.79
CA ALA A 299 3.14 0.51 -14.61
C ALA A 299 3.26 2.03 -14.35
N LEU A 300 3.34 2.46 -13.09
CA LEU A 300 3.57 3.86 -12.74
C LEU A 300 4.94 4.37 -13.23
N CYS A 301 5.98 3.54 -13.15
CA CYS A 301 7.30 3.85 -13.70
C CYS A 301 7.23 4.06 -15.22
N TRP A 302 6.60 3.15 -15.95
CA TRP A 302 6.40 3.29 -17.40
C TRP A 302 5.58 4.53 -17.73
N LEU A 303 4.52 4.84 -16.97
CA LEU A 303 3.77 6.07 -17.14
C LEU A 303 4.64 7.32 -16.97
N MET A 304 5.48 7.36 -15.94
CA MET A 304 6.40 8.50 -15.74
C MET A 304 7.44 8.60 -16.86
N LEU A 305 7.91 7.48 -17.40
CA LEU A 305 8.80 7.44 -18.55
C LEU A 305 8.09 7.86 -19.85
N ALA A 306 6.77 7.61 -19.97
CA ALA A 306 5.95 8.05 -21.09
C ALA A 306 5.79 9.57 -21.09
N ILE A 307 5.46 10.16 -19.93
CA ILE A 307 5.34 11.61 -19.75
C ILE A 307 6.67 12.32 -20.02
N THR A 308 7.79 11.66 -19.75
CA THR A 308 9.13 12.19 -19.95
C THR A 308 9.81 11.71 -21.24
N ALA A 309 9.06 11.05 -22.14
CA ALA A 309 9.61 10.53 -23.38
C ALA A 309 10.11 11.69 -24.26
N GLY A 310 11.40 11.65 -24.61
CA GLY A 310 12.02 12.66 -25.47
C GLY A 310 11.86 12.38 -26.97
N THR A 311 11.55 11.14 -27.35
CA THR A 311 11.47 10.69 -28.74
C THR A 311 10.25 9.81 -28.97
N VAL A 312 9.78 9.75 -30.22
CA VAL A 312 8.64 8.91 -30.62
C VAL A 312 8.94 7.42 -30.43
N HIS A 313 10.13 6.96 -30.85
CA HIS A 313 10.54 5.57 -30.65
C HIS A 313 10.49 5.17 -29.17
N ARG A 314 11.03 6.00 -28.27
CA ARG A 314 10.97 5.74 -26.83
C ARG A 314 9.53 5.74 -26.31
N ALA A 315 8.68 6.64 -26.81
CA ALA A 315 7.26 6.67 -26.45
C ALA A 315 6.54 5.36 -26.84
N ILE A 316 6.82 4.81 -28.03
CA ILE A 316 6.25 3.53 -28.48
C ILE A 316 6.70 2.40 -27.56
N VAL A 317 8.02 2.24 -27.33
CA VAL A 317 8.56 1.17 -26.48
C VAL A 317 7.99 1.24 -25.06
N VAL A 318 7.96 2.44 -24.48
CA VAL A 318 7.38 2.64 -23.14
C VAL A 318 5.87 2.39 -23.13
N GLY A 319 5.16 2.78 -24.18
CA GLY A 319 3.74 2.51 -24.34
C GLY A 319 3.45 1.01 -24.41
N ILE A 320 4.25 0.24 -25.15
CA ILE A 320 4.14 -1.22 -25.21
C ILE A 320 4.37 -1.84 -23.82
N ALA A 321 5.43 -1.45 -23.14
CA ALA A 321 5.74 -1.95 -21.80
C ALA A 321 4.63 -1.59 -20.78
N LEU A 322 4.07 -0.38 -20.87
CA LEU A 322 2.95 0.06 -20.03
C LEU A 322 1.69 -0.78 -20.29
N GLY A 323 1.34 -1.00 -21.56
CA GLY A 323 0.17 -1.78 -21.96
C GLY A 323 0.28 -3.25 -21.53
N ALA A 324 1.45 -3.87 -21.75
CA ALA A 324 1.70 -5.24 -21.34
C ALA A 324 1.65 -5.40 -19.80
N THR A 325 2.28 -4.46 -19.06
CA THR A 325 2.28 -4.49 -17.59
C THR A 325 0.88 -4.30 -17.02
N THR A 326 0.09 -3.36 -17.56
CA THR A 326 -1.29 -3.11 -17.11
C THR A 326 -2.23 -4.24 -17.51
N ALA A 327 -2.03 -4.89 -18.65
CA ALA A 327 -2.79 -6.09 -19.06
C ALA A 327 -2.50 -7.27 -18.12
N LEU A 328 -1.23 -7.52 -17.81
CA LEU A 328 -0.84 -8.54 -16.84
C LEU A 328 -1.42 -8.24 -15.45
N TYR A 329 -1.37 -6.98 -15.00
CA TYR A 329 -2.01 -6.58 -13.75
C TYR A 329 -3.52 -6.86 -13.79
N ALA A 330 -4.22 -6.43 -14.84
CA ALA A 330 -5.66 -6.62 -15.02
C ALA A 330 -6.04 -8.11 -15.02
N PHE A 331 -5.20 -8.96 -15.61
CA PHE A 331 -5.40 -10.40 -15.63
C PHE A 331 -5.26 -11.03 -14.23
N MET A 332 -4.48 -10.42 -13.35
CA MET A 332 -4.32 -10.86 -11.96
C MET A 332 -5.37 -10.25 -11.02
N SER A 333 -5.82 -9.01 -11.26
CA SER A 333 -6.72 -8.31 -10.35
C SER A 333 -7.52 -7.19 -11.00
N PHE A 334 -8.82 -7.11 -10.64
CA PHE A 334 -9.70 -6.00 -10.99
C PHE A 334 -9.37 -4.69 -10.25
N SER A 335 -8.43 -4.69 -9.29
CA SER A 335 -7.90 -3.45 -8.72
C SER A 335 -7.15 -2.58 -9.75
N ILE A 336 -6.99 -3.05 -10.99
CA ILE A 336 -6.53 -2.25 -12.13
C ILE A 336 -7.36 -0.98 -12.31
N GLY A 337 -8.66 -0.99 -11.99
CA GLY A 337 -9.50 0.21 -12.07
C GLY A 337 -9.00 1.33 -11.13
N MET A 338 -8.56 0.97 -9.93
CA MET A 338 -8.01 1.92 -8.96
C MET A 338 -6.61 2.40 -9.36
N LEU A 339 -5.76 1.51 -9.88
CA LEU A 339 -4.47 1.91 -10.46
C LEU A 339 -4.68 2.85 -11.67
N GLY A 340 -5.65 2.56 -12.52
CA GLY A 340 -6.05 3.37 -13.66
C GLY A 340 -6.53 4.76 -13.24
N LEU A 341 -7.29 4.87 -12.14
CA LEU A 341 -7.68 6.15 -11.54
C LEU A 341 -6.45 6.98 -11.13
N LEU A 342 -5.47 6.36 -10.45
CA LEU A 342 -4.23 7.04 -10.09
C LEU A 342 -3.45 7.50 -11.33
N MET A 343 -3.28 6.62 -12.32
CA MET A 343 -2.60 6.93 -13.57
C MET A 343 -3.30 8.09 -14.31
N THR A 344 -4.63 8.07 -14.35
CA THR A 344 -5.45 9.13 -14.95
C THR A 344 -5.25 10.45 -14.22
N ALA A 345 -5.28 10.45 -12.88
CA ALA A 345 -5.02 11.65 -12.08
C ALA A 345 -3.62 12.23 -12.36
N VAL A 346 -2.60 11.38 -12.48
CA VAL A 346 -1.23 11.80 -12.85
C VAL A 346 -1.22 12.45 -14.23
N VAL A 347 -1.84 11.82 -15.24
CA VAL A 347 -1.87 12.34 -16.62
C VAL A 347 -2.63 13.66 -16.69
N VAL A 348 -3.85 13.72 -16.16
CA VAL A 348 -4.70 14.91 -16.16
C VAL A 348 -4.00 16.08 -15.47
N LEU A 349 -3.41 15.85 -14.29
CA LEU A 349 -2.68 16.88 -13.57
C LEU A 349 -1.37 17.28 -14.27
N ALA A 350 -0.71 16.36 -14.99
CA ALA A 350 0.47 16.70 -15.79
C ALA A 350 0.12 17.66 -16.93
N PHE A 351 -1.05 17.50 -17.55
CA PHE A 351 -1.60 18.45 -18.51
C PHE A 351 -2.02 19.77 -17.82
N ALA A 352 -2.77 19.70 -16.73
CA ALA A 352 -3.29 20.87 -16.03
C ALA A 352 -2.19 21.78 -15.46
N PHE A 353 -1.13 21.20 -14.88
CA PHE A 353 0.03 21.96 -14.40
C PHE A 353 1.00 22.38 -15.51
N ASN A 354 0.62 22.20 -16.78
CA ASN A 354 1.36 22.53 -17.98
C ASN A 354 2.82 22.03 -17.93
N VAL A 355 3.01 20.81 -17.40
CA VAL A 355 4.36 20.22 -17.31
C VAL A 355 4.93 19.92 -18.70
N ASN A 356 4.04 19.91 -19.70
CA ASN A 356 4.30 19.65 -21.10
C ASN A 356 4.70 20.89 -21.93
N ASN A 357 4.84 22.07 -21.32
CA ASN A 357 5.27 23.30 -22.04
C ASN A 357 6.74 23.28 -22.51
N ILE A 358 7.44 22.14 -22.35
CA ILE A 358 8.70 21.86 -23.05
C ILE A 358 8.29 21.29 -24.41
N ARG A 359 8.13 22.19 -25.40
CA ARG A 359 7.77 22.14 -26.85
C ARG A 359 7.55 20.81 -27.62
N SER A 360 7.83 19.63 -27.07
CA SER A 360 7.74 18.33 -27.75
C SER A 360 7.42 17.17 -26.78
N ARG A 361 6.47 17.31 -25.85
CA ARG A 361 6.10 16.22 -24.90
C ARG A 361 4.64 15.75 -24.88
N PRO A 362 3.61 16.57 -25.21
CA PRO A 362 2.24 16.08 -25.14
C PRO A 362 1.95 15.04 -26.24
N LYS A 363 2.53 15.22 -27.44
CA LYS A 363 2.41 14.26 -28.55
C LYS A 363 3.00 12.89 -28.20
N GLN A 364 4.19 12.85 -27.61
CA GLN A 364 4.88 11.62 -27.22
C GLN A 364 4.13 10.92 -26.08
N THR A 365 3.64 11.68 -25.10
CA THR A 365 2.81 11.13 -24.03
C THR A 365 1.54 10.49 -24.63
N LEU A 366 0.87 11.17 -25.55
CA LEU A 366 -0.30 10.65 -26.24
C LEU A 366 0.01 9.37 -27.04
N ILE A 367 1.11 9.35 -27.80
CA ILE A 367 1.54 8.15 -28.54
C ILE A 367 1.76 6.97 -27.59
N ALA A 368 2.47 7.18 -26.48
CA ALA A 368 2.69 6.12 -25.49
C ALA A 368 1.38 5.60 -24.89
N LEU A 369 0.43 6.49 -24.59
CA LEU A 369 -0.89 6.12 -24.07
C LEU A 369 -1.72 5.34 -25.09
N LEU A 370 -1.71 5.76 -26.36
CA LEU A 370 -2.38 5.05 -27.46
C LEU A 370 -1.78 3.67 -27.69
N CYS A 371 -0.44 3.57 -27.74
CA CYS A 371 0.25 2.29 -27.82
C CYS A 371 -0.08 1.38 -26.63
N SER A 372 -0.11 1.94 -25.41
CA SER A 372 -0.50 1.20 -24.21
C SER A 372 -1.93 0.67 -24.30
N ALA A 373 -2.88 1.49 -24.74
CA ALA A 373 -4.27 1.09 -24.91
C ALA A 373 -4.42 -0.01 -25.98
N ALA A 374 -3.71 0.13 -27.10
CA ALA A 374 -3.71 -0.86 -28.18
C ALA A 374 -3.13 -2.20 -27.72
N ILE A 375 -2.01 -2.21 -26.98
CA ILE A 375 -1.43 -3.44 -26.43
C ILE A 375 -2.34 -4.06 -25.37
N PHE A 376 -2.90 -3.25 -24.46
CA PHE A 376 -3.83 -3.74 -23.45
C PHE A 376 -5.05 -4.44 -24.09
N ALA A 377 -5.70 -3.76 -25.05
CA ALA A 377 -6.83 -4.31 -25.78
C ALA A 377 -6.43 -5.54 -26.62
N GLY A 378 -5.28 -5.48 -27.28
CA GLY A 378 -4.73 -6.57 -28.08
C GLY A 378 -4.50 -7.84 -27.26
N VAL A 379 -3.96 -7.74 -26.04
CA VAL A 379 -3.76 -8.90 -25.15
C VAL A 379 -5.09 -9.58 -24.83
N PHE A 380 -6.11 -8.83 -24.41
CA PHE A 380 -7.40 -9.43 -24.08
C PHE A 380 -8.18 -9.89 -25.31
N PHE A 381 -8.02 -9.22 -26.45
CA PHE A 381 -8.57 -9.69 -27.73
C PHE A 381 -7.95 -11.02 -28.15
N LEU A 382 -6.61 -11.14 -28.09
CA LEU A 382 -5.91 -12.39 -28.41
C LEU A 382 -6.27 -13.50 -27.43
N LEU A 383 -6.41 -13.18 -26.14
CA LEU A 383 -6.84 -14.13 -25.12
C LEU A 383 -8.26 -14.65 -25.42
N TYR A 384 -9.19 -13.76 -25.76
CA TYR A 384 -10.54 -14.12 -26.19
C TYR A 384 -10.52 -14.97 -27.47
N ALA A 385 -9.78 -14.56 -28.50
CA ALA A 385 -9.70 -15.28 -29.76
C ALA A 385 -9.08 -16.68 -29.60
N ALA A 386 -8.06 -16.82 -28.73
CA ALA A 386 -7.36 -18.09 -28.52
C ALA A 386 -8.13 -19.06 -27.61
N THR A 387 -8.82 -18.55 -26.58
CA THR A 387 -9.40 -19.42 -25.54
C THR A 387 -10.91 -19.28 -25.37
N GLY A 388 -11.52 -18.24 -25.92
CA GLY A 388 -12.92 -17.87 -25.66
C GLY A 388 -13.13 -17.17 -24.32
N PHE A 389 -12.05 -16.76 -23.62
CA PHE A 389 -12.18 -16.06 -22.34
C PHE A 389 -12.61 -14.61 -22.53
N ASP A 390 -13.80 -14.27 -22.05
CA ASP A 390 -14.33 -12.91 -22.05
C ASP A 390 -14.03 -12.21 -20.71
N TYR A 391 -13.05 -11.30 -20.73
CA TYR A 391 -12.65 -10.52 -19.56
C TYR A 391 -13.78 -9.58 -19.06
N LEU A 392 -14.60 -9.03 -19.95
CA LEU A 392 -15.70 -8.15 -19.57
C LEU A 392 -16.85 -8.93 -18.93
N ALA A 393 -17.15 -10.12 -19.47
CA ALA A 393 -18.10 -11.04 -18.84
C ALA A 393 -17.61 -11.50 -17.47
N CYS A 394 -16.31 -11.78 -17.34
CA CYS A 394 -15.68 -12.10 -16.05
C CYS A 394 -15.83 -10.96 -15.03
N LEU A 395 -15.58 -9.71 -15.44
CA LEU A 395 -15.78 -8.54 -14.60
C LEU A 395 -17.26 -8.37 -14.18
N LYS A 396 -18.19 -8.58 -15.11
CA LYS A 396 -19.63 -8.52 -14.85
C LYS A 396 -20.05 -9.57 -13.83
N GLU A 397 -19.61 -10.82 -13.99
CA GLU A 397 -19.93 -11.90 -13.07
C GLU A 397 -19.29 -11.69 -11.70
N SER A 398 -18.04 -11.23 -11.65
CA SER A 398 -17.38 -10.81 -10.41
C SER A 398 -18.18 -9.73 -9.67
N ARG A 399 -18.67 -8.72 -10.38
CA ARG A 399 -19.52 -7.67 -9.79
C ARG A 399 -20.84 -8.25 -9.27
N ILE A 400 -21.50 -9.14 -10.01
CA ILE A 400 -22.73 -9.81 -9.55
C ILE A 400 -22.46 -10.60 -8.26
N ASN A 401 -21.39 -11.39 -8.23
CA ASN A 401 -20.99 -12.15 -7.04
C ASN A 401 -20.65 -11.22 -5.87
N LEU A 402 -19.99 -10.09 -6.16
CA LEU A 402 -19.66 -9.09 -5.16
C LEU A 402 -20.93 -8.45 -4.57
N THR A 403 -21.91 -8.08 -5.40
CA THR A 403 -23.21 -7.54 -4.93
C THR A 403 -24.01 -8.59 -4.17
N LYS A 404 -24.07 -9.84 -4.64
CA LYS A 404 -24.76 -10.95 -3.95
C LYS A 404 -24.16 -11.22 -2.56
N SER A 405 -22.84 -11.12 -2.44
CA SER A 405 -22.15 -11.39 -1.17
C SER A 405 -22.18 -10.21 -0.19
N ASN A 406 -22.42 -8.97 -0.66
CA ASN A 406 -22.18 -7.74 0.10
C ASN A 406 -23.33 -6.73 0.14
N GLY A 407 -24.44 -6.98 -0.57
CA GLY A 407 -25.50 -6.00 -0.75
C GLY A 407 -25.09 -4.81 -1.62
N ASN A 408 -25.92 -3.76 -1.61
CA ASN A 408 -25.67 -2.51 -2.35
C ASN A 408 -24.86 -1.52 -1.49
N TYR A 409 -23.93 -0.79 -2.13
CA TYR A 409 -22.91 0.01 -1.43
C TYR A 409 -23.31 1.46 -1.11
N PHE A 410 -24.43 1.91 -1.66
CA PHE A 410 -24.84 3.32 -1.74
C PHE A 410 -26.31 3.50 -1.37
N ASP A 411 -26.83 2.60 -0.54
CA ASP A 411 -28.21 2.57 -0.11
C ASP A 411 -28.56 3.61 0.96
N SER A 412 -27.57 4.07 1.75
CA SER A 412 -27.75 5.24 2.63
C SER A 412 -26.51 6.15 2.69
N PRO A 413 -26.69 7.47 2.90
CA PRO A 413 -25.58 8.41 3.09
C PRO A 413 -24.67 8.06 4.28
N GLU A 414 -25.26 7.53 5.36
CA GLU A 414 -24.53 7.09 6.56
C GLU A 414 -23.61 5.90 6.25
N ARG A 415 -24.14 4.88 5.58
CA ARG A 415 -23.36 3.69 5.16
C ARG A 415 -22.24 4.08 4.20
N PHE A 416 -22.52 4.98 3.26
CA PHE A 416 -21.52 5.53 2.35
C PHE A 416 -20.40 6.24 3.14
N ALA A 417 -20.76 7.15 4.04
CA ALA A 417 -19.78 7.91 4.83
C ALA A 417 -18.89 6.99 5.68
N LEU A 418 -19.48 6.01 6.36
CA LEU A 418 -18.75 5.02 7.17
C LEU A 418 -17.78 4.20 6.31
N ARG A 419 -18.21 3.71 5.14
CA ARG A 419 -17.32 2.93 4.25
C ARG A 419 -16.21 3.78 3.65
N PHE A 420 -16.55 4.95 3.13
CA PHE A 420 -15.59 5.89 2.54
C PHE A 420 -14.48 6.23 3.54
N THR A 421 -14.86 6.69 4.72
CA THR A 421 -13.90 7.10 5.75
C THR A 421 -13.15 5.90 6.33
N GLY A 422 -13.82 4.78 6.57
CA GLY A 422 -13.18 3.58 7.10
C GLY A 422 -12.14 2.99 6.16
N ASN A 423 -12.44 2.92 4.86
CA ASN A 423 -11.50 2.46 3.83
C ASN A 423 -10.25 3.35 3.76
N LEU A 424 -10.43 4.67 3.85
CA LEU A 424 -9.32 5.62 3.85
C LEU A 424 -8.47 5.47 5.13
N LEU A 425 -9.10 5.46 6.31
CA LEU A 425 -8.44 5.36 7.60
C LEU A 425 -7.65 4.04 7.74
N ALA A 426 -8.26 2.93 7.35
CA ALA A 426 -7.65 1.60 7.33
C ALA A 426 -6.33 1.58 6.54
N TYR A 427 -6.38 2.09 5.30
CA TYR A 427 -5.20 2.17 4.44
C TYR A 427 -4.12 3.08 5.03
N LEU A 428 -4.47 4.30 5.47
CA LEU A 428 -3.52 5.26 6.02
C LEU A 428 -2.80 4.71 7.26
N LEU A 429 -3.51 3.99 8.11
CA LEU A 429 -2.95 3.35 9.30
C LEU A 429 -1.97 2.22 8.93
N SER A 430 -2.32 1.38 7.95
CA SER A 430 -1.45 0.30 7.47
C SER A 430 -0.18 0.79 6.75
N CYS A 431 -0.27 1.94 6.07
CA CYS A 431 0.88 2.57 5.41
C CYS A 431 1.91 3.06 6.44
N GLY A 432 1.45 3.40 7.65
CA GLY A 432 2.23 3.93 8.76
C GLY A 432 2.31 5.45 8.75
N PHE A 433 2.31 6.05 9.95
CA PHE A 433 2.23 7.51 10.11
C PHE A 433 3.36 8.27 9.42
N VAL A 434 4.57 7.69 9.40
CA VAL A 434 5.76 8.27 8.77
C VAL A 434 5.72 8.27 7.24
N VAL A 435 4.77 7.54 6.63
CA VAL A 435 4.49 7.58 5.19
C VAL A 435 3.24 8.41 4.93
N ALA A 436 2.12 8.05 5.58
CA ALA A 436 0.82 8.65 5.37
C ALA A 436 0.82 10.17 5.62
N ILE A 437 1.31 10.62 6.78
CA ILE A 437 1.26 12.05 7.14
C ILE A 437 2.14 12.90 6.23
N PRO A 438 3.43 12.55 5.99
CA PRO A 438 4.27 13.29 5.04
C PRO A 438 3.72 13.30 3.62
N ALA A 439 3.12 12.22 3.13
CA ALA A 439 2.53 12.17 1.79
C ALA A 439 1.40 13.20 1.63
N PHE A 440 0.47 13.30 2.60
CA PHE A 440 -0.59 14.31 2.57
C PHE A 440 -0.06 15.73 2.82
N CYS A 441 0.96 15.88 3.67
CA CYS A 441 1.62 17.18 3.88
C CYS A 441 2.45 17.64 2.67
N ALA A 442 2.73 16.75 1.70
CA ALA A 442 3.34 17.08 0.43
C ALA A 442 2.34 17.76 -0.54
N TRP A 443 1.04 17.67 -0.28
CA TRP A 443 -0.02 18.15 -1.16
C TRP A 443 0.10 19.65 -1.49
N PRO A 444 0.21 20.60 -0.53
CA PRO A 444 0.29 22.03 -0.85
C PRO A 444 1.68 22.50 -1.36
N ASN A 445 2.54 21.61 -1.87
CA ASN A 445 3.95 21.89 -2.10
C ASN A 445 4.22 22.86 -3.28
N ARG A 446 4.11 24.17 -3.00
CA ARG A 446 4.33 25.27 -3.96
C ARG A 446 5.78 25.34 -4.48
N GLY A 447 6.76 24.85 -3.70
CA GLY A 447 8.18 24.87 -4.07
C GLY A 447 8.67 23.63 -4.83
N ALA A 448 7.81 22.62 -5.05
CA ALA A 448 8.18 21.42 -5.79
C ALA A 448 8.31 21.68 -7.29
N LYS A 449 9.17 20.88 -7.95
CA LYS A 449 9.25 20.85 -9.41
C LYS A 449 7.89 20.46 -10.00
N PRO A 450 7.53 20.90 -11.22
CA PRO A 450 6.19 20.66 -11.78
C PRO A 450 5.73 19.19 -11.75
N LEU A 451 6.56 18.23 -12.18
CA LEU A 451 6.21 16.80 -12.09
C LEU A 451 6.07 16.29 -10.65
N GLN A 452 6.84 16.82 -9.71
CA GLN A 452 6.69 16.45 -8.29
C GLN A 452 5.36 16.96 -7.75
N ARG A 453 4.92 18.16 -8.15
CA ARG A 453 3.59 18.70 -7.82
C ARG A 453 2.48 17.80 -8.37
N VAL A 454 2.57 17.38 -9.64
CA VAL A 454 1.64 16.40 -10.22
C VAL A 454 1.54 15.17 -9.32
N TRP A 455 2.66 14.58 -8.93
CA TRP A 455 2.69 13.34 -8.14
C TRP A 455 2.04 13.52 -6.75
N VAL A 456 2.44 14.55 -6.01
CA VAL A 456 1.96 14.78 -4.63
C VAL A 456 0.50 15.24 -4.58
N TRP A 457 -0.07 15.71 -5.69
CA TRP A 457 -1.51 15.95 -5.83
C TRP A 457 -2.26 14.69 -6.28
N ALA A 458 -1.75 13.99 -7.29
CA ALA A 458 -2.40 12.84 -7.89
C ALA A 458 -2.58 11.68 -6.90
N VAL A 459 -1.54 11.38 -6.10
CA VAL A 459 -1.56 10.21 -5.20
C VAL A 459 -2.64 10.35 -4.11
N PRO A 460 -2.66 11.42 -3.30
CA PRO A 460 -3.71 11.59 -2.30
C PRO A 460 -5.11 11.76 -2.92
N LEU A 461 -5.23 12.47 -4.05
CA LEU A 461 -6.51 12.66 -4.74
C LEU A 461 -7.10 11.33 -5.21
N ALA A 462 -6.29 10.51 -5.90
CA ALA A 462 -6.72 9.20 -6.38
C ALA A 462 -7.09 8.27 -5.23
N LEU A 463 -6.35 8.33 -4.11
CA LEU A 463 -6.67 7.56 -2.91
C LEU A 463 -8.02 7.98 -2.29
N VAL A 464 -8.26 9.29 -2.16
CA VAL A 464 -9.55 9.81 -1.65
C VAL A 464 -10.68 9.40 -2.57
N VAL A 465 -10.55 9.59 -3.89
CA VAL A 465 -11.59 9.18 -4.84
C VAL A 465 -11.80 7.66 -4.80
N ALA A 466 -10.73 6.85 -4.79
CA ALA A 466 -10.82 5.39 -4.70
C ALA A 466 -11.56 4.93 -3.44
N SER A 467 -11.38 5.64 -2.32
CA SER A 467 -12.11 5.36 -1.08
C SER A 467 -13.62 5.53 -1.23
N GLY A 468 -14.06 6.43 -2.11
CA GLY A 468 -15.48 6.69 -2.38
C GLY A 468 -16.11 5.77 -3.42
N LEU A 469 -15.33 4.98 -4.16
CA LEU A 469 -15.84 4.12 -5.23
C LEU A 469 -16.48 2.81 -4.73
N GLY A 470 -16.55 2.59 -3.40
CA GLY A 470 -17.16 1.39 -2.82
C GLY A 470 -16.38 0.10 -3.06
N MET A 471 -15.14 0.18 -3.57
CA MET A 471 -14.27 -0.98 -3.86
C MET A 471 -13.48 -1.39 -2.61
N GLY A 472 -14.14 -2.03 -1.64
CA GLY A 472 -13.48 -2.61 -0.45
C GLY A 472 -14.41 -2.79 0.74
N ARG A 473 -14.15 -3.81 1.57
CA ARG A 473 -14.92 -4.16 2.78
C ARG A 473 -14.23 -3.70 4.08
N LEU A 474 -13.61 -2.51 4.09
CA LEU A 474 -12.67 -2.14 5.17
C LEU A 474 -11.50 -3.16 5.26
N GLU A 475 -11.08 -3.67 4.10
CA GLU A 475 -9.93 -4.58 3.91
C GLU A 475 -8.87 -3.91 3.01
N THR A 476 -8.82 -2.58 3.02
CA THR A 476 -8.06 -1.78 2.05
C THR A 476 -6.56 -1.86 2.29
N GLU A 477 -6.14 -2.15 3.52
CA GLU A 477 -4.77 -2.44 3.92
C GLU A 477 -4.17 -3.62 3.15
N ARG A 478 -4.97 -4.62 2.74
CA ARG A 478 -4.51 -5.73 1.88
C ARG A 478 -4.72 -5.44 0.40
N VAL A 479 -5.86 -4.83 0.05
CA VAL A 479 -6.26 -4.66 -1.35
C VAL A 479 -5.49 -3.51 -2.02
N TRP A 480 -5.18 -2.44 -1.29
CA TRP A 480 -4.58 -1.21 -1.83
C TRP A 480 -3.07 -1.13 -1.64
N LEU A 481 -2.39 -2.23 -1.31
CA LEU A 481 -0.93 -2.27 -1.17
C LEU A 481 -0.17 -1.73 -2.38
N PHE A 482 -0.77 -1.84 -3.56
CA PHE A 482 -0.24 -1.28 -4.79
C PHE A 482 -0.13 0.27 -4.77
N TYR A 483 -0.82 0.98 -3.88
CA TYR A 483 -0.66 2.42 -3.65
C TYR A 483 0.55 2.75 -2.76
N THR A 484 1.03 1.82 -1.94
CA THR A 484 2.09 2.07 -0.95
C THR A 484 3.37 2.66 -1.57
N PRO A 485 3.90 2.11 -2.68
CA PRO A 485 5.06 2.69 -3.36
C PRO A 485 4.85 4.16 -3.73
N ALA A 486 3.66 4.51 -4.24
CA ALA A 486 3.35 5.88 -4.65
C ALA A 486 3.27 6.85 -3.45
N MET A 487 2.71 6.39 -2.33
CA MET A 487 2.71 7.11 -1.06
C MET A 487 4.14 7.32 -0.51
N CYS A 488 5.01 6.29 -0.59
CA CYS A 488 6.42 6.40 -0.20
C CYS A 488 7.16 7.46 -1.03
N VAL A 489 6.90 7.55 -2.35
CA VAL A 489 7.47 8.61 -3.19
C VAL A 489 6.98 10.00 -2.77
N ALA A 490 5.68 10.16 -2.50
CA ALA A 490 5.12 11.44 -2.06
C ALA A 490 5.72 11.89 -0.72
N ALA A 491 5.82 10.97 0.25
CA ALA A 491 6.48 11.19 1.53
C ALA A 491 7.97 11.53 1.35
N ALA A 492 8.68 10.83 0.48
CA ALA A 492 10.09 11.08 0.21
C ALA A 492 10.35 12.46 -0.38
N ILE A 493 9.49 12.95 -1.28
CA ILE A 493 9.54 14.33 -1.80
C ILE A 493 9.35 15.33 -0.66
N TRP A 494 8.41 15.07 0.27
CA TRP A 494 8.22 15.92 1.43
C TRP A 494 9.45 15.95 2.33
N PHE A 495 10.10 14.82 2.58
CA PHE A 495 11.29 14.73 3.41
C PHE A 495 12.49 15.44 2.78
N ALA A 496 12.81 15.07 1.53
CA ALA A 496 14.03 15.45 0.83
C ALA A 496 14.16 16.95 0.49
N ARG A 497 13.08 17.74 0.62
CA ARG A 497 13.11 19.20 0.38
C ARG A 497 13.88 20.00 1.45
N ARG A 498 14.21 19.37 2.57
CA ARG A 498 14.96 20.00 3.67
C ARG A 498 16.45 20.09 3.32
N ASP A 499 17.17 20.95 4.02
CA ASP A 499 18.62 21.00 3.93
C ASP A 499 19.28 19.67 4.36
N GLU A 500 20.53 19.48 3.96
CA GLU A 500 21.26 18.23 4.17
C GLU A 500 21.43 17.90 5.65
N GLU A 501 21.74 18.89 6.49
CA GLU A 501 21.95 18.68 7.92
C GLU A 501 20.66 18.26 8.62
N THR A 502 19.53 18.89 8.26
CA THR A 502 18.21 18.48 8.75
C THR A 502 17.88 17.05 8.32
N ASN A 503 18.13 16.69 7.06
CA ASN A 503 17.91 15.32 6.56
C ASN A 503 18.79 14.30 7.29
N ARG A 504 20.07 14.61 7.50
CA ARG A 504 21.04 13.75 8.20
C ARG A 504 20.59 13.40 9.62
N ARG A 505 19.89 14.32 10.30
CA ARG A 505 19.31 14.10 11.64
C ARG A 505 17.96 13.40 11.60
N LEU A 506 17.12 13.73 10.62
CA LEU A 506 15.74 13.23 10.54
C LEU A 506 15.68 11.80 10.00
N PHE A 507 16.55 11.43 9.06
CA PHE A 507 16.56 10.11 8.43
C PHE A 507 16.66 8.96 9.44
N PRO A 508 17.64 8.93 10.36
CA PRO A 508 17.73 7.86 11.35
C PRO A 508 16.50 7.78 12.24
N LEU A 509 16.00 8.92 12.72
CA LEU A 509 14.85 8.98 13.60
C LEU A 509 13.59 8.40 12.94
N VAL A 510 13.35 8.76 11.67
CA VAL A 510 12.18 8.28 10.94
C VAL A 510 12.29 6.79 10.62
N MET A 511 13.46 6.29 10.24
CA MET A 511 13.65 4.85 9.99
C MET A 511 13.47 4.03 11.28
N ILE A 512 13.96 4.52 12.42
CA ILE A 512 13.73 3.90 13.73
C ILE A 512 12.24 3.91 14.07
N ALA A 513 11.55 5.04 13.90
CA ALA A 513 10.11 5.13 14.16
C ALA A 513 9.30 4.20 13.25
N ALA A 514 9.67 4.10 11.97
CA ALA A 514 9.04 3.19 11.00
C ALA A 514 9.22 1.72 11.41
N ALA A 515 10.42 1.35 11.86
CA ALA A 515 10.70 0.01 12.34
C ALA A 515 9.98 -0.33 13.63
N ILE A 516 9.94 0.57 14.62
CA ILE A 516 9.14 0.38 15.83
C ILE A 516 7.68 0.15 15.47
N TRP A 517 7.16 0.94 14.52
CA TRP A 517 5.80 0.80 14.04
C TRP A 517 5.55 -0.56 13.38
N ALA A 518 6.43 -0.98 12.47
CA ALA A 518 6.32 -2.27 11.81
C ALA A 518 6.41 -3.46 12.78
N CYS A 519 7.35 -3.44 13.72
CA CYS A 519 7.45 -4.48 14.75
C CYS A 519 6.26 -4.47 15.72
N SER A 520 5.72 -3.29 16.05
CA SER A 520 4.52 -3.17 16.89
C SER A 520 3.29 -3.76 16.18
N ALA A 521 3.17 -3.49 14.88
CA ALA A 521 2.09 -4.01 14.07
C ALA A 521 2.20 -5.53 13.88
N GLU A 522 3.40 -6.07 13.66
CA GLU A 522 3.69 -7.50 13.61
C GLU A 522 3.21 -8.25 14.86
N ILE A 523 3.52 -7.71 16.04
CA ILE A 523 3.10 -8.27 17.34
C ILE A 523 1.57 -8.42 17.44
N LEU A 524 0.82 -7.60 16.69
CA LEU A 524 -0.64 -7.58 16.71
C LEU A 524 -1.31 -8.26 15.53
N LEU A 525 -0.66 -8.30 14.37
CA LEU A 525 -1.25 -8.71 13.11
C LEU A 525 -1.04 -10.20 12.87
N HIS A 526 -1.50 -11.04 13.80
CA HIS A 526 -1.62 -12.46 13.51
C HIS A 526 -3.00 -12.77 12.93
N GLN A 527 -3.01 -13.36 11.75
CA GLN A 527 -4.23 -13.85 11.12
C GLN A 527 -4.34 -15.35 11.25
N TYR A 528 -5.49 -15.81 11.74
CA TYR A 528 -5.93 -17.20 11.75
C TYR A 528 -5.72 -17.85 10.38
#